data_AF-A0A953X4P5-F1
#
_entry.id   AF-A0A953X4P5-F1
#
_cell.length_a   1.000
_cell.length_b   1.000
_cell.length_c   1.000
_cell.angle_alpha   90.00
_cell.angle_beta   90.00
_cell.angle_gamma   90.00
#
_symmetry.space_group_name_H-M   'P 1'
#
loop_
_entity.id
_entity.type
_entity.pdbx_description
1 polymer ?
#
loop_
_entity_poly.entity_id
_entity_poly.type
_entity_poly.pdbx_seq_one_letter_code
_entity_poly.pdbx_strand_id
1 'polypeptide(L)'
;LEKHRLRLVLDCGEAPGEPFGDQAHAGALGFDLSDGPARIVTSCGFSSEVNVDWQAAVRRTSAHSTLILSGRDSATFTLNEETRLQSVSGPEGISAKRLEESDEIWLDAQHGGYKAAYGLLHRRRLFMAANGERLAGEDSLVRPISQPPAEDRKFINFEIRFHLHPTVTAMMSRDAIRLICDNGAVWRFKTSHEGARLERTAYLARGVVERPEQIVIAGFADPNSDGQEPPNCVRWAFVKEVTA
;
A
#
# COMPACT_ATOMS: atom_id res chain seq x y z
N LEU A 1 7.98 11.05 4.70
CA LEU A 1 9.42 10.79 4.92
C LEU A 1 10.20 11.42 3.78
N GLU A 2 11.31 12.10 4.06
CA GLU A 2 12.11 12.76 3.02
C GLU A 2 13.59 12.73 3.38
N LYS A 3 14.44 12.24 2.46
CA LYS A 3 15.90 12.30 2.51
C LYS A 3 16.43 12.56 1.11
N HIS A 4 17.25 13.59 0.95
CA HIS A 4 17.72 14.09 -0.34
C HIS A 4 16.55 14.27 -1.33
N ARG A 5 16.54 13.52 -2.43
CA ARG A 5 15.49 13.57 -3.46
C ARG A 5 14.36 12.57 -3.20
N LEU A 6 14.56 11.59 -2.32
CA LEU A 6 13.58 10.55 -2.06
C LEU A 6 12.52 11.07 -1.10
N ARG A 7 11.26 11.09 -1.55
CA ARG A 7 10.10 11.48 -0.76
C ARG A 7 9.07 10.37 -0.76
N LEU A 8 8.54 10.07 0.42
CA LEU A 8 7.41 9.18 0.62
C LEU A 8 6.31 9.89 1.40
N VAL A 9 5.07 9.80 0.93
CA VAL A 9 3.87 10.24 1.65
C VAL A 9 3.03 9.01 1.92
N LEU A 10 2.70 8.77 3.19
CA LEU A 10 1.91 7.62 3.64
C LEU A 10 0.58 8.14 4.18
N ASP A 11 -0.52 7.50 3.78
CA ASP A 11 -1.82 7.75 4.38
C ASP A 11 -1.96 6.99 5.70
N CYS A 12 -2.08 7.74 6.79
CA CYS A 12 -2.33 7.25 8.15
C CYS A 12 -3.45 8.06 8.82
N GLY A 13 -4.34 8.67 8.03
CA GLY A 13 -5.48 9.42 8.55
C GLY A 13 -6.67 8.52 8.85
N GLU A 14 -7.39 8.81 9.92
CA GLU A 14 -8.73 8.23 10.15
C GLU A 14 -9.70 8.68 9.05
N ALA A 15 -10.68 7.82 8.74
CA ALA A 15 -11.75 8.22 7.85
C ALA A 15 -12.45 9.47 8.40
N PRO A 16 -12.85 10.42 7.53
CA PRO A 16 -13.62 11.57 7.96
C PRO A 16 -14.88 11.14 8.70
N GLY A 17 -15.23 11.83 9.77
CA GLY A 17 -16.52 11.64 10.42
C GLY A 17 -17.68 11.92 9.47
N GLU A 18 -18.84 11.32 9.71
CA GLU A 18 -20.04 11.60 8.94
C GLU A 18 -20.39 13.10 9.01
N PRO A 19 -20.85 13.72 7.90
CA PRO A 19 -21.15 13.15 6.58
C PRO A 19 -19.99 13.25 5.56
N PHE A 20 -18.74 13.48 5.99
CA PHE A 20 -17.64 13.90 5.10
C PHE A 20 -16.88 12.77 4.37
N GLY A 21 -17.42 11.54 4.36
CA GLY A 21 -16.75 10.35 3.78
C GLY A 21 -17.01 10.12 2.29
N ASP A 22 -17.84 10.93 1.63
CA ASP A 22 -18.27 10.73 0.23
C ASP A 22 -17.12 10.75 -0.78
N GLN A 23 -16.06 11.51 -0.48
CA GLN A 23 -14.85 11.62 -1.32
C GLN A 23 -13.66 10.86 -0.73
N ALA A 24 -13.85 10.19 0.41
CA ALA A 24 -12.79 9.42 1.04
C ALA A 24 -12.59 8.07 0.33
N HIS A 25 -11.41 7.50 0.54
CA HIS A 25 -10.96 6.23 -0.05
C HIS A 25 -10.65 5.22 1.05
N ALA A 26 -10.74 3.93 0.75
CA ALA A 26 -10.27 2.84 1.60
C ALA A 26 -8.75 2.61 1.44
N GLY A 27 -7.97 3.68 1.48
CA GLY A 27 -6.55 3.73 1.10
C GLY A 27 -5.54 3.62 2.24
N ALA A 28 -5.99 3.33 3.47
CA ALA A 28 -5.15 3.35 4.67
C ALA A 28 -3.83 2.57 4.50
N LEU A 29 -2.74 3.17 4.97
CA LEU A 29 -1.35 2.72 4.83
C LEU A 29 -0.84 2.59 3.38
N GLY A 30 -1.60 3.08 2.40
CA GLY A 30 -1.11 3.32 1.05
C GLY A 30 -0.10 4.46 1.04
N PHE A 31 0.92 4.38 0.18
CA PHE A 31 1.89 5.45 0.01
C PHE A 31 2.14 5.82 -1.44
N ASP A 32 2.57 7.06 -1.65
CA ASP A 32 3.24 7.53 -2.87
C ASP A 32 4.76 7.64 -2.60
N LEU A 33 5.57 7.27 -3.59
CA LEU A 33 7.05 7.35 -3.55
C LEU A 33 7.56 8.09 -4.79
N SER A 34 8.46 9.05 -4.60
CA SER A 34 9.07 9.83 -5.68
C SER A 34 10.57 10.08 -5.46
N ASP A 35 11.34 10.14 -6.55
CA ASP A 35 12.74 10.61 -6.60
C ASP A 35 12.83 11.95 -7.34
N GLY A 36 12.82 13.03 -6.57
CA GLY A 36 12.66 14.38 -7.07
C GLY A 36 11.32 14.51 -7.80
N PRO A 37 11.29 14.95 -9.08
CA PRO A 37 10.04 15.07 -9.83
C PRO A 37 9.48 13.73 -10.32
N ALA A 38 10.28 12.66 -10.35
CA ALA A 38 9.85 11.37 -10.87
C ALA A 38 9.02 10.60 -9.83
N ARG A 39 7.74 10.35 -10.14
CA ARG A 39 6.86 9.49 -9.33
C ARG A 39 7.16 8.03 -9.68
N ILE A 40 7.37 7.22 -8.66
CA ILE A 40 7.71 5.79 -8.79
C ILE A 40 6.49 4.95 -8.46
N VAL A 41 6.08 4.98 -7.19
CA VAL A 41 4.91 4.28 -6.66
C VAL A 41 3.82 5.31 -6.41
N THR A 42 2.59 4.96 -6.74
CA THR A 42 1.42 5.80 -6.49
C THR A 42 0.17 4.98 -6.14
N SER A 43 -1.01 5.57 -6.17
CA SER A 43 -2.29 4.87 -6.24
C SER A 43 -2.86 4.99 -7.67
N CYS A 44 -3.97 4.32 -7.97
CA CYS A 44 -4.63 4.48 -9.28
C CYS A 44 -5.07 5.94 -9.54
N GLY A 45 -5.26 6.72 -8.48
CA GLY A 45 -5.63 8.13 -8.57
C GLY A 45 -7.10 8.34 -8.95
N PHE A 46 -7.61 9.54 -8.67
CA PHE A 46 -8.99 9.93 -8.95
C PHE A 46 -9.03 11.01 -10.02
N SER A 47 -10.08 11.01 -10.83
CA SER A 47 -10.43 12.15 -11.67
C SER A 47 -11.95 12.23 -11.81
N SER A 48 -12.51 13.43 -11.81
CA SER A 48 -13.94 13.65 -12.11
C SER A 48 -14.26 13.54 -13.60
N GLU A 49 -13.26 13.44 -14.47
CA GLU A 49 -13.43 13.37 -15.93
C GLU A 49 -13.70 11.94 -16.44
N VAL A 50 -13.40 10.91 -15.65
CA VAL A 50 -13.66 9.51 -15.98
C VAL A 50 -15.07 9.10 -15.55
N ASN A 51 -15.57 7.97 -16.06
CA ASN A 51 -16.92 7.50 -15.73
C ASN A 51 -17.08 7.14 -14.23
N VAL A 52 -18.32 7.10 -13.75
CA VAL A 52 -18.64 6.88 -12.32
C VAL A 52 -18.20 5.51 -11.80
N ASP A 53 -18.15 4.48 -12.64
CA ASP A 53 -17.67 3.16 -12.25
C ASP A 53 -16.18 3.19 -11.93
N TRP A 54 -15.38 3.91 -12.73
CA TRP A 54 -13.98 4.15 -12.47
C TRP A 54 -13.76 5.01 -11.24
N GLN A 55 -14.56 6.07 -11.06
CA GLN A 55 -14.53 6.90 -9.86
C GLN A 55 -14.77 6.07 -8.59
N ALA A 56 -15.73 5.13 -8.62
CA ALA A 56 -15.99 4.23 -7.50
C ALA A 56 -14.87 3.19 -7.30
N ALA A 57 -14.35 2.61 -8.38
CA ALA A 57 -13.31 1.58 -8.34
C ALA A 57 -12.01 2.08 -7.70
N VAL A 58 -11.59 3.31 -7.98
CA VAL A 58 -10.34 3.88 -7.45
C VAL A 58 -10.40 4.25 -5.97
N ARG A 59 -11.58 4.19 -5.36
CA ARG A 59 -11.79 4.39 -3.92
C ARG A 59 -11.53 3.12 -3.12
N ARG A 60 -11.49 1.95 -3.76
CA ARG A 60 -11.29 0.65 -3.10
C ARG A 60 -9.83 0.44 -2.74
N THR A 61 -9.55 -0.33 -1.68
CA THR A 61 -8.19 -0.65 -1.21
C THR A 61 -7.32 -1.25 -2.31
N SER A 62 -7.93 -2.00 -3.25
CA SER A 62 -7.22 -2.57 -4.40
C SER A 62 -6.60 -1.56 -5.35
N ALA A 63 -7.05 -0.31 -5.30
CA ALA A 63 -6.55 0.81 -6.10
C ALA A 63 -5.43 1.60 -5.40
N HIS A 64 -5.05 1.23 -4.17
CA HIS A 64 -4.00 1.86 -3.40
C HIS A 64 -2.78 0.96 -3.23
N SER A 65 -1.62 1.56 -3.02
CA SER A 65 -0.36 0.82 -2.81
C SER A 65 -0.22 0.31 -1.38
N THR A 66 -1.07 -0.65 -1.00
CA THR A 66 -1.21 -1.20 0.35
C THR A 66 -1.53 -2.71 0.31
N LEU A 67 -1.76 -3.32 1.48
CA LEU A 67 -2.14 -4.73 1.63
C LEU A 67 -3.67 -4.90 1.56
N ILE A 68 -4.10 -5.94 0.83
CA ILE A 68 -5.47 -6.42 0.71
C ILE A 68 -5.54 -7.82 1.29
N LEU A 69 -6.55 -8.10 2.12
CA LEU A 69 -6.75 -9.44 2.70
C LEU A 69 -8.02 -10.07 2.13
N SER A 70 -7.87 -11.21 1.44
CA SER A 70 -8.94 -12.00 0.83
C SER A 70 -9.85 -11.18 -0.10
N GLY A 71 -9.28 -10.22 -0.83
CA GLY A 71 -10.01 -9.32 -1.72
C GLY A 71 -10.91 -8.29 -1.01
N ARG A 72 -10.80 -8.16 0.31
CA ARG A 72 -11.61 -7.25 1.13
C ARG A 72 -10.92 -5.89 1.27
N ASP A 73 -11.71 -4.84 1.26
CA ASP A 73 -11.22 -3.50 1.59
C ASP A 73 -10.91 -3.34 3.07
N SER A 74 -9.99 -2.42 3.36
CA SER A 74 -9.62 -2.02 4.71
C SER A 74 -10.72 -1.21 5.40
N ALA A 75 -11.56 -0.52 4.63
CA ALA A 75 -12.70 0.25 5.10
C ALA A 75 -14.02 -0.24 4.49
N THR A 76 -15.13 0.17 5.08
CA THR A 76 -16.47 -0.13 4.56
C THR A 76 -17.05 1.06 3.82
N PHE A 77 -17.97 0.78 2.90
CA PHE A 77 -18.73 1.81 2.19
C PHE A 77 -20.20 1.66 2.56
N THR A 78 -20.82 2.75 2.99
CA THR A 78 -22.24 2.83 3.32
C THR A 78 -22.90 3.91 2.48
N LEU A 79 -24.20 3.80 2.23
CA LEU A 79 -24.93 4.86 1.54
C LEU A 79 -25.11 6.05 2.50
N ASN A 80 -24.59 7.20 2.11
CA ASN A 80 -24.95 8.47 2.74
C ASN A 80 -26.37 8.85 2.31
N GLU A 81 -27.31 8.87 3.23
CA GLU A 81 -28.72 9.13 2.92
C GLU A 81 -28.97 10.57 2.44
N GLU A 82 -28.14 11.54 2.85
CA GLU A 82 -28.27 12.95 2.47
C GLU A 82 -27.78 13.20 1.04
N THR A 83 -26.59 12.71 0.70
CA THR A 83 -25.95 12.95 -0.60
C THR A 83 -26.23 11.86 -1.63
N ARG A 84 -26.76 10.71 -1.17
CA ARG A 84 -26.99 9.50 -1.96
C ARG A 84 -25.70 8.90 -2.55
N LEU A 85 -24.54 9.28 -2.02
CA LEU A 85 -23.23 8.75 -2.41
C LEU A 85 -22.77 7.64 -1.45
N GLN A 86 -21.84 6.80 -1.92
CA GLN A 86 -21.15 5.87 -1.02
C GLN A 86 -20.12 6.63 -0.18
N SER A 87 -20.24 6.57 1.14
CA SER A 87 -19.35 7.18 2.11
C SER A 87 -18.46 6.12 2.77
N VAL A 88 -17.18 6.44 2.98
CA VAL A 88 -16.24 5.52 3.65
C VAL A 88 -16.38 5.61 5.16
N SER A 89 -16.38 4.46 5.83
CA SER A 89 -16.26 4.33 7.28
C SER A 89 -15.14 3.35 7.65
N GLY A 90 -14.26 3.78 8.56
CA GLY A 90 -13.05 3.06 8.98
C GLY A 90 -11.85 3.20 8.02
N PRO A 91 -10.77 2.42 8.19
CA PRO A 91 -10.59 1.40 9.23
C PRO A 91 -10.46 1.98 10.63
N GLU A 92 -10.89 1.21 11.62
CA GLU A 92 -10.64 1.54 13.02
C GLU A 92 -9.16 1.36 13.40
N GLY A 93 -8.73 2.01 14.48
CA GLY A 93 -7.45 1.73 15.13
C GLY A 93 -6.25 2.09 14.26
N ILE A 94 -6.37 3.13 13.43
CA ILE A 94 -5.22 3.69 12.74
C ILE A 94 -4.28 4.30 13.78
N SER A 95 -3.01 3.93 13.70
CA SER A 95 -1.97 4.56 14.50
C SER A 95 -0.69 4.62 13.69
N ALA A 96 0.08 5.70 13.84
CA ALA A 96 1.37 5.85 13.20
C ALA A 96 2.37 6.49 14.16
N LYS A 97 3.57 5.92 14.21
CA LYS A 97 4.70 6.43 14.99
C LYS A 97 5.88 6.65 14.06
N ARG A 98 6.39 7.89 14.03
CA ARG A 98 7.61 8.25 13.32
C ARG A 98 8.77 8.34 14.32
N LEU A 99 9.89 7.72 14.00
CA LEU A 99 11.16 7.91 14.70
C LEU A 99 12.24 8.33 13.71
N GLU A 100 13.20 9.09 14.20
CA GLU A 100 14.38 9.51 13.45
C GLU A 100 15.60 9.29 14.35
N GLU A 101 16.55 8.48 13.89
CA GLU A 101 17.77 8.12 14.61
C GLU A 101 18.92 8.02 13.62
N SER A 102 20.08 8.61 13.94
CA SER A 102 21.30 8.54 13.11
C SER A 102 21.08 8.86 11.61
N ASP A 103 20.27 9.89 11.33
CA ASP A 103 19.83 10.30 9.99
C ASP A 103 18.94 9.31 9.21
N GLU A 104 18.58 8.19 9.81
CA GLU A 104 17.61 7.23 9.26
C GLU A 104 16.21 7.57 9.77
N ILE A 105 15.20 7.41 8.91
CA ILE A 105 13.80 7.63 9.31
C ILE A 105 13.07 6.30 9.34
N TRP A 106 12.42 6.02 10.47
CA TRP A 106 11.54 4.90 10.68
C TRP A 106 10.10 5.35 10.84
N LEU A 107 9.17 4.61 10.27
CA LEU A 107 7.74 4.79 10.46
C LEU A 107 7.10 3.44 10.71
N ASP A 108 6.27 3.36 11.74
CA ASP A 108 5.49 2.19 12.09
C ASP A 108 4.03 2.57 12.21
N ALA A 109 3.22 2.02 11.31
CA ALA A 109 1.81 2.30 11.26
C ALA A 109 0.99 1.02 11.16
N GLN A 110 -0.23 1.06 11.65
CA GLN A 110 -1.16 -0.06 11.61
C GLN A 110 -2.61 0.40 11.48
N HIS A 111 -3.50 -0.50 11.09
CA HIS A 111 -4.95 -0.33 11.17
C HIS A 111 -5.67 -1.66 11.43
N GLY A 112 -6.91 -1.59 11.92
CA GLY A 112 -7.76 -2.71 12.30
C GLY A 112 -8.79 -3.14 11.27
N GLY A 113 -8.64 -2.74 9.99
CA GLY A 113 -9.65 -2.95 8.94
C GLY A 113 -10.06 -4.41 8.71
N TYR A 114 -9.15 -5.34 9.00
CA TYR A 114 -9.38 -6.79 8.84
C TYR A 114 -9.73 -7.50 10.15
N LYS A 115 -9.76 -6.78 11.27
CA LYS A 115 -9.90 -7.35 12.61
C LYS A 115 -11.26 -8.04 12.79
N ALA A 116 -12.33 -7.41 12.34
CA ALA A 116 -13.68 -7.96 12.49
C ALA A 116 -13.90 -9.23 11.65
N ALA A 117 -13.32 -9.29 10.45
CA ALA A 117 -13.53 -10.41 9.52
C ALA A 117 -12.55 -11.58 9.74
N TYR A 118 -11.31 -11.28 10.12
CA TYR A 118 -10.22 -12.25 10.15
C TYR A 118 -9.42 -12.24 11.45
N GLY A 119 -9.72 -11.35 12.38
CA GLY A 119 -8.98 -11.22 13.64
C GLY A 119 -7.59 -10.58 13.52
N LEU A 120 -7.21 -10.13 12.32
CA LEU A 120 -5.86 -9.64 12.01
C LEU A 120 -5.83 -8.11 11.88
N LEU A 121 -4.76 -7.49 12.39
CA LEU A 121 -4.36 -6.12 12.10
C LEU A 121 -3.39 -6.12 10.92
N HIS A 122 -3.44 -5.08 10.08
CA HIS A 122 -2.39 -4.83 9.11
C HIS A 122 -1.44 -3.77 9.68
N ARG A 123 -0.15 -4.09 9.73
CA ARG A 123 0.94 -3.21 10.16
C ARG A 123 1.95 -3.04 9.03
N ARG A 124 2.37 -1.80 8.80
CA ARG A 124 3.41 -1.43 7.84
C ARG A 124 4.53 -0.68 8.54
N ARG A 125 5.74 -1.23 8.46
CA ARG A 125 6.97 -0.58 8.89
C ARG A 125 7.74 -0.10 7.67
N LEU A 126 8.21 1.14 7.70
CA LEU A 126 8.99 1.75 6.62
C LEU A 126 10.29 2.30 7.18
N PHE A 127 11.36 2.10 6.43
CA PHE A 127 12.69 2.58 6.77
C PHE A 127 13.30 3.28 5.55
N MET A 128 13.66 4.54 5.71
CA MET A 128 14.33 5.35 4.69
C MET A 128 15.78 5.58 5.10
N ALA A 129 16.71 5.14 4.24
CA ALA A 129 18.14 5.33 4.48
C ALA A 129 18.53 6.82 4.39
N ALA A 130 19.52 7.21 5.20
CA ALA A 130 20.00 8.59 5.29
C ALA A 130 20.37 9.21 3.94
N ASN A 131 21.00 8.43 3.05
CA ASN A 131 21.41 8.88 1.72
C ASN A 131 20.27 9.00 0.69
N GLY A 132 19.04 8.61 1.04
CA GLY A 132 17.89 8.66 0.13
C GLY A 132 17.96 7.66 -1.02
N GLU A 133 18.81 6.62 -0.94
CA GLU A 133 18.98 5.61 -2.00
C GLU A 133 18.25 4.30 -1.70
N ARG A 134 17.59 4.20 -0.55
CA ARG A 134 16.85 3.01 -0.14
C ARG A 134 15.61 3.35 0.67
N LEU A 135 14.50 2.74 0.28
CA LEU A 135 13.30 2.56 1.10
C LEU A 135 13.11 1.06 1.33
N ALA A 136 13.21 0.61 2.57
CA ALA A 136 12.81 -0.74 2.96
C ALA A 136 11.43 -0.69 3.63
N GLY A 137 10.65 -1.75 3.42
CA GLY A 137 9.34 -1.89 4.01
C GLY A 137 9.10 -3.31 4.49
N GLU A 138 8.22 -3.41 5.48
CA GLU A 138 7.70 -4.66 5.99
C GLU A 138 6.20 -4.51 6.22
N ASP A 139 5.42 -5.41 5.62
CA ASP A 139 4.00 -5.55 5.86
C ASP A 139 3.76 -6.79 6.71
N SER A 140 2.94 -6.66 7.75
CA SER A 140 2.64 -7.72 8.70
C SER A 140 1.15 -7.84 8.96
N LEU A 141 0.65 -9.08 9.01
CA LEU A 141 -0.69 -9.42 9.46
C LEU A 141 -0.63 -10.02 10.86
N VAL A 142 -1.10 -9.27 11.85
CA VAL A 142 -0.88 -9.56 13.28
C VAL A 142 -2.18 -9.94 13.96
N ARG A 143 -2.23 -11.09 14.61
CA ARG A 143 -3.31 -11.40 15.55
C ARG A 143 -3.01 -10.74 16.91
N PRO A 144 -3.84 -9.82 17.41
CA PRO A 144 -3.64 -9.24 18.74
C PRO A 144 -3.73 -10.31 19.83
N ILE A 145 -2.83 -10.25 20.82
CA ILE A 145 -2.81 -11.16 21.99
C ILE A 145 -4.15 -11.13 22.74
N SER A 146 -4.84 -9.99 22.75
CA SER A 146 -6.15 -9.82 23.38
C SER A 146 -7.29 -10.57 22.69
N GLN A 147 -7.07 -11.13 21.49
CA GLN A 147 -8.08 -11.91 20.80
C GLN A 147 -7.87 -13.42 21.00
N PRO A 148 -8.95 -14.20 21.13
CA PRO A 148 -8.87 -15.66 21.20
C PRO A 148 -8.31 -16.23 19.88
N PRO A 149 -7.77 -17.46 19.87
CA PRO A 149 -7.41 -18.13 18.62
C PRO A 149 -8.56 -18.13 17.60
N ALA A 150 -8.23 -18.07 16.31
CA ALA A 150 -9.21 -18.10 15.25
C ALA A 150 -9.97 -19.44 15.25
N GLU A 151 -11.29 -19.35 15.10
CA GLU A 151 -12.16 -20.54 14.95
C GLU A 151 -11.88 -21.25 13.64
N ASP A 152 -11.80 -20.50 12.53
CA ASP A 152 -11.30 -21.00 11.25
C ASP A 152 -9.77 -20.84 11.18
N ARG A 153 -9.07 -21.95 10.98
CA ARG A 153 -7.60 -22.02 10.90
C ARG A 153 -7.10 -22.04 9.46
N LYS A 154 -7.97 -21.89 8.47
CA LYS A 154 -7.56 -21.82 7.07
C LYS A 154 -6.68 -20.60 6.84
N PHE A 155 -5.65 -20.81 6.03
CA PHE A 155 -4.83 -19.74 5.50
C PHE A 155 -5.68 -18.75 4.69
N ILE A 156 -5.40 -17.46 4.86
CA ILE A 156 -6.15 -16.37 4.23
C ILE A 156 -5.28 -15.72 3.16
N ASN A 157 -5.76 -15.65 1.92
CA ASN A 157 -5.00 -15.02 0.84
C ASN A 157 -4.77 -13.54 1.12
N PHE A 158 -3.57 -13.03 0.86
CA PHE A 158 -3.31 -11.59 0.84
C PHE A 158 -2.61 -11.17 -0.45
N GLU A 159 -2.72 -9.89 -0.77
CA GLU A 159 -1.94 -9.24 -1.81
C GLU A 159 -1.41 -7.90 -1.31
N ILE A 160 -0.10 -7.68 -1.45
CA ILE A 160 0.51 -6.35 -1.28
C ILE A 160 0.74 -5.79 -2.68
N ARG A 161 0.21 -4.59 -2.93
CA ARG A 161 0.28 -3.97 -4.25
C ARG A 161 1.09 -2.68 -4.20
N PHE A 162 1.87 -2.44 -5.25
CA PHE A 162 2.53 -1.16 -5.51
C PHE A 162 2.22 -0.73 -6.95
N HIS A 163 1.29 0.21 -7.11
CA HIS A 163 0.91 0.75 -8.42
C HIS A 163 2.03 1.65 -8.93
N LEU A 164 2.57 1.35 -10.11
CA LEU A 164 3.63 2.17 -10.68
C LEU A 164 3.01 3.31 -11.47
N HIS A 165 3.62 4.49 -11.37
CA HIS A 165 3.19 5.63 -12.16
C HIS A 165 3.37 5.33 -13.67
N PRO A 166 2.50 5.82 -14.58
CA PRO A 166 2.57 5.46 -16.00
C PRO A 166 3.87 5.78 -16.73
N THR A 167 4.72 6.64 -16.17
CA THR A 167 6.03 6.96 -16.75
C THR A 167 7.14 6.00 -16.32
N VAL A 168 6.86 5.06 -15.42
CA VAL A 168 7.80 4.04 -14.98
C VAL A 168 7.72 2.84 -15.90
N THR A 169 8.86 2.47 -16.48
CA THR A 169 8.99 1.18 -17.19
C THR A 169 9.49 0.12 -16.21
N ALA A 170 8.73 -0.96 -16.03
CA ALA A 170 9.12 -2.07 -15.15
C ALA A 170 9.63 -3.27 -15.96
N MET A 171 10.66 -3.93 -15.45
CA MET A 171 11.24 -5.12 -16.05
C MET A 171 11.56 -6.14 -14.97
N MET A 172 10.90 -7.29 -15.02
CA MET A 172 11.22 -8.42 -14.16
C MET A 172 12.59 -8.98 -14.54
N SER A 173 13.47 -9.15 -13.56
CA SER A 173 14.76 -9.84 -13.68
C SER A 173 14.84 -10.96 -12.65
N ARG A 174 15.92 -11.76 -12.68
CA ARG A 174 16.07 -12.91 -11.78
C ARG A 174 16.01 -12.55 -10.29
N ASP A 175 16.59 -11.41 -9.91
CA ASP A 175 16.82 -11.06 -8.50
C ASP A 175 16.07 -9.80 -8.05
N ALA A 176 15.38 -9.11 -8.96
CA ALA A 176 14.67 -7.86 -8.70
C ALA A 176 13.71 -7.48 -9.84
N ILE A 177 12.78 -6.58 -9.57
CA ILE A 177 12.06 -5.83 -10.61
C ILE A 177 12.79 -4.50 -10.79
N ARG A 178 13.32 -4.25 -11.99
CA ARG A 178 13.99 -2.98 -12.34
C ARG A 178 12.93 -1.97 -12.78
N LEU A 179 13.03 -0.75 -12.28
CA LEU A 179 12.10 0.36 -12.50
C LEU A 179 12.89 1.51 -13.09
N ILE A 180 12.63 1.83 -14.36
CA ILE A 180 13.28 2.93 -15.07
C ILE A 180 12.33 4.12 -15.04
N CYS A 181 12.75 5.20 -14.40
CA CYS A 181 11.97 6.43 -14.28
C CYS A 181 12.19 7.36 -15.48
N ASP A 182 11.24 8.25 -15.74
CA ASP A 182 11.30 9.25 -16.82
C ASP A 182 12.49 10.23 -16.71
N ASN A 183 12.98 10.47 -15.49
CA ASN A 183 14.18 11.27 -15.26
C ASN A 183 15.50 10.49 -15.45
N GLY A 184 15.44 9.23 -15.92
CA GLY A 184 16.60 8.36 -16.12
C GLY A 184 17.10 7.65 -14.86
N ALA A 185 16.58 7.98 -13.68
CA ALA A 185 16.90 7.23 -12.46
C ALA A 185 16.40 5.80 -12.57
N VAL A 186 17.17 4.87 -12.00
CA VAL A 186 16.82 3.46 -11.98
C VAL A 186 16.71 2.99 -10.54
N TRP A 187 15.61 2.31 -10.25
CA TRP A 187 15.35 1.66 -8.97
C TRP A 187 15.21 0.15 -9.15
N ARG A 188 15.55 -0.61 -8.12
CA ARG A 188 15.32 -2.05 -8.05
C ARG A 188 14.38 -2.32 -6.90
N PHE A 189 13.23 -2.92 -7.19
CA PHE A 189 12.37 -3.51 -6.18
C PHE A 189 12.85 -4.94 -5.88
N LYS A 190 13.07 -5.23 -4.60
CA LYS A 190 13.58 -6.51 -4.10
C LYS A 190 12.66 -7.05 -3.03
N THR A 191 12.41 -8.35 -3.06
CA THR A 191 11.78 -9.11 -1.99
C THR A 191 12.24 -10.57 -2.11
N SER A 192 12.26 -11.31 -1.00
CA SER A 192 12.48 -12.75 -1.01
C SER A 192 11.18 -13.55 -1.20
N HIS A 193 10.03 -12.88 -1.26
CA HIS A 193 8.74 -13.53 -1.38
C HIS A 193 8.51 -14.03 -2.81
N GLU A 194 8.26 -15.34 -2.97
CA GLU A 194 8.14 -16.00 -4.28
C GLU A 194 6.92 -15.53 -5.10
N GLY A 195 5.86 -15.09 -4.43
CA GLY A 195 4.64 -14.57 -5.07
C GLY A 195 4.76 -13.18 -5.71
N ALA A 196 5.96 -12.60 -5.79
CA ALA A 196 6.21 -11.29 -6.40
C ALA A 196 6.13 -11.35 -7.93
N ARG A 197 5.31 -10.49 -8.53
CA ARG A 197 5.10 -10.42 -9.99
C ARG A 197 4.72 -9.02 -10.46
N LEU A 198 4.79 -8.80 -11.76
CA LEU A 198 4.21 -7.64 -12.43
C LEU A 198 2.80 -7.97 -12.92
N GLU A 199 1.86 -7.07 -12.70
CA GLU A 199 0.51 -7.13 -13.23
C GLU A 199 0.10 -5.80 -13.86
N ARG A 200 -0.94 -5.81 -14.70
CA ARG A 200 -1.55 -4.55 -15.16
C ARG A 200 -2.35 -3.92 -14.03
N THR A 201 -2.40 -2.59 -14.04
CA THR A 201 -3.28 -1.78 -13.18
C THR A 201 -3.90 -0.64 -13.99
N ALA A 202 -4.55 0.31 -13.31
CA ALA A 202 -5.09 1.53 -13.88
C ALA A 202 -4.43 2.77 -13.28
N TYR A 203 -4.41 3.86 -14.05
CA TYR A 203 -4.09 5.19 -13.52
C TYR A 203 -5.01 6.23 -14.16
N LEU A 204 -5.62 7.09 -13.34
CA LEU A 204 -6.74 7.94 -13.74
C LEU A 204 -6.52 9.42 -13.44
N ALA A 205 -5.48 9.78 -12.68
CA ALA A 205 -5.28 11.15 -12.20
C ALA A 205 -4.97 12.18 -13.32
N ARG A 206 -4.86 11.75 -14.57
CA ARG A 206 -4.70 12.62 -15.77
C ARG A 206 -5.99 12.77 -16.60
N GLY A 207 -7.15 12.41 -16.04
CA GLY A 207 -8.44 12.56 -16.73
C GLY A 207 -8.79 11.44 -17.71
N VAL A 208 -7.87 10.52 -17.95
CA VAL A 208 -8.06 9.35 -18.81
C VAL A 208 -7.65 8.08 -18.07
N VAL A 209 -8.17 6.93 -18.49
CA VAL A 209 -7.81 5.63 -17.93
C VAL A 209 -6.57 5.10 -18.64
N GLU A 210 -5.41 5.26 -18.01
CA GLU A 210 -4.15 4.64 -18.41
C GLU A 210 -4.06 3.22 -17.84
N ARG A 211 -3.27 2.34 -18.48
CA ARG A 211 -3.10 0.93 -18.08
C ARG A 211 -1.63 0.58 -17.78
N PRO A 212 -1.03 1.18 -16.74
CA PRO A 212 0.36 0.91 -16.38
C PRO A 212 0.49 -0.46 -15.69
N GLU A 213 1.67 -0.72 -15.15
CA GLU A 213 1.95 -1.92 -14.36
C GLU A 213 1.93 -1.64 -12.86
N GLN A 214 1.77 -2.69 -12.08
CA GLN A 214 1.92 -2.70 -10.64
C GLN A 214 2.79 -3.90 -10.24
N ILE A 215 3.46 -3.77 -9.11
CA ILE A 215 4.10 -4.90 -8.44
C ILE A 215 3.07 -5.51 -7.49
N VAL A 216 2.88 -6.82 -7.56
CA VAL A 216 2.00 -7.57 -6.65
C VAL A 216 2.82 -8.64 -5.95
N ILE A 217 2.71 -8.71 -4.63
CA ILE A 217 3.18 -9.83 -3.81
C ILE A 217 1.94 -10.54 -3.28
N ALA A 218 1.63 -11.73 -3.80
CA ALA A 218 0.54 -12.55 -3.29
C ALA A 218 1.06 -13.66 -2.39
N GLY A 219 0.35 -13.93 -1.30
CA GLY A 219 0.70 -14.97 -0.33
C GLY A 219 -0.49 -15.37 0.51
N PHE A 220 -0.20 -16.01 1.64
CA PHE A 220 -1.19 -16.54 2.55
C PHE A 220 -0.84 -16.16 3.99
N ALA A 221 -1.83 -15.81 4.81
CA ALA A 221 -1.65 -15.49 6.21
C ALA A 221 -2.22 -16.60 7.09
N ASP A 222 -1.46 -17.02 8.10
CA ASP A 222 -1.97 -17.80 9.22
C ASP A 222 -2.87 -16.88 10.09
N PRO A 223 -4.14 -17.23 10.32
CA PRO A 223 -5.05 -16.43 11.14
C PRO A 223 -4.64 -16.33 12.62
N ASN A 224 -3.69 -17.15 13.09
CA ASN A 224 -3.20 -17.19 14.47
C ASN A 224 -1.79 -16.59 14.67
N SER A 225 -1.17 -16.06 13.62
CA SER A 225 0.21 -15.58 13.70
C SER A 225 0.34 -14.24 14.43
N ASP A 226 1.46 -14.05 15.12
CA ASP A 226 1.86 -12.79 15.76
C ASP A 226 2.46 -11.77 14.77
N GLY A 227 2.64 -12.16 13.52
CA GLY A 227 3.10 -11.33 12.41
C GLY A 227 4.59 -11.00 12.43
N GLN A 228 5.41 -11.72 13.22
CA GLN A 228 6.86 -11.47 13.25
C GLN A 228 7.62 -12.18 12.12
N GLU A 229 7.11 -13.33 11.68
CA GLU A 229 7.77 -14.21 10.71
C GLU A 229 6.85 -14.58 9.54
N PRO A 230 7.40 -15.11 8.43
CA PRO A 230 6.61 -15.69 7.37
C PRO A 230 5.64 -16.78 7.89
N PRO A 231 4.44 -16.89 7.31
CA PRO A 231 4.05 -16.25 6.06
C PRO A 231 3.35 -14.88 6.25
N ASN A 232 3.10 -14.44 7.49
CA ASN A 232 2.38 -13.20 7.78
C ASN A 232 3.25 -11.93 7.72
N CYS A 233 4.57 -12.08 7.68
CA CYS A 233 5.53 -10.98 7.61
C CYS A 233 6.25 -10.99 6.26
N VAL A 234 6.06 -9.92 5.48
CA VAL A 234 6.64 -9.77 4.13
C VAL A 234 7.55 -8.55 4.10
N ARG A 235 8.82 -8.77 3.73
CA ARG A 235 9.82 -7.71 3.60
C ARG A 235 10.09 -7.39 2.13
N TRP A 236 10.22 -6.11 1.83
CA TRP A 236 10.51 -5.59 0.49
C TRP A 236 11.40 -4.36 0.57
N ALA A 237 12.04 -3.99 -0.54
CA ALA A 237 12.84 -2.77 -0.63
C ALA A 237 12.91 -2.21 -2.04
N PHE A 238 12.81 -0.88 -2.14
CA PHE A 238 13.23 -0.11 -3.31
C PHE A 238 14.66 0.38 -3.07
N VAL A 239 15.58 0.02 -3.97
CA VAL A 239 17.01 0.37 -3.88
C VAL A 239 17.43 1.06 -5.17
N LYS A 240 17.96 2.27 -5.07
CA LYS A 240 18.47 3.03 -6.21
C LYS A 240 19.67 2.31 -6.82
N GLU A 241 19.73 2.26 -8.13
CA GLU A 241 20.90 1.80 -8.87
C GLU A 241 21.83 3.01 -9.01
N VAL A 242 22.93 3.00 -8.26
CA VAL A 242 23.98 4.01 -8.41
C VAL A 242 24.80 3.60 -9.62
N THR A 243 24.70 4.36 -10.71
CA THR A 243 25.66 4.27 -11.82
C THR A 243 27.04 4.64 -11.29
N ALA A 244 27.98 3.70 -11.42
CA ALA A 244 29.39 3.91 -11.11
C ALA A 244 30.03 4.97 -12.02
#